data_AF-A0A034V1X4-F1
#
_entry.id   AF-A0A034V1X4-F1
#
_cell.length_a   1.000
_cell.length_b   1.000
_cell.length_c   1.000
_cell.angle_alpha   90.00
_cell.angle_beta   90.00
_cell.angle_gamma   90.00
#
_symmetry.space_group_name_H-M   'P 1'
#
loop_
_entity.id
_entity.type
_entity.pdbx_description
1 polymer ?
#
loop_
_entity_poly.entity_id
_entity_poly.type
_entity_poly.pdbx_seq_one_letter_code
_entity_poly.pdbx_strand_id
1 'polypeptide(L)'
;GRQTQPMPIRWMAWESVLLGKFTSKSDVWSFAVTLWEILTFAREQPYEHLSDEKVIENIGHIYADDKLHELLPMPLNCPREIYDLMCECWQRNESSRPNFR
;
A
#
# COMPACT_ATOMS: atom_id res chain seq x y z
N GLY A 1 -21.87 -8.05 -20.48
CA GLY A 1 -21.70 -7.70 -19.06
C GLY A 1 -20.34 -7.06 -18.89
N ARG A 2 -20.21 -5.99 -18.09
CA ARG A 2 -18.90 -5.42 -17.77
C ARG A 2 -18.05 -6.53 -17.14
N GLN A 3 -16.99 -6.95 -17.82
CA GLN A 3 -15.93 -7.71 -17.16
C GLN A 3 -15.38 -6.79 -16.06
N THR A 4 -15.59 -7.16 -14.80
CA THR A 4 -14.91 -6.52 -13.68
C THR A 4 -13.44 -6.89 -13.81
N GLN A 5 -12.63 -5.96 -14.32
CA GLN A 5 -11.19 -6.14 -14.32
C GLN A 5 -10.75 -6.40 -12.88
N PRO A 6 -9.90 -7.43 -12.62
CA PRO A 6 -9.38 -7.66 -11.29
C PRO A 6 -8.61 -6.42 -10.83
N MET A 7 -8.94 -5.93 -9.63
CA MET A 7 -8.30 -4.75 -9.04
C MET A 7 -6.97 -5.14 -8.40
N PRO A 8 -5.91 -4.33 -8.53
CA PRO A 8 -4.60 -4.62 -7.93
C PRO A 8 -4.59 -4.30 -6.43
N ILE A 9 -5.41 -4.99 -5.64
CA ILE A 9 -5.71 -4.64 -4.23
C ILE A 9 -4.46 -4.49 -3.34
N ARG A 10 -3.36 -5.17 -3.65
CA ARG A 10 -2.09 -5.13 -2.89
C ARG A 10 -1.29 -3.83 -3.10
N TRP A 11 -1.60 -3.06 -4.13
CA TRP A 11 -1.00 -1.74 -4.41
C TRP A 11 -1.90 -0.60 -3.98
N MET A 12 -3.18 -0.87 -3.77
CA MET A 12 -4.18 0.18 -3.59
C MET A 12 -4.19 0.73 -2.17
N ALA A 13 -4.42 2.05 -2.06
CA ALA A 13 -4.70 2.68 -0.79
C ALA A 13 -6.05 2.21 -0.21
N TRP A 14 -6.22 2.31 1.11
CA TRP A 14 -7.43 1.85 1.78
C TRP A 14 -8.70 2.53 1.24
N GLU A 15 -8.63 3.82 0.94
CA GLU A 15 -9.77 4.57 0.40
C GLU A 15 -10.12 4.16 -1.04
N SER A 16 -9.14 3.65 -1.80
CA SER A 16 -9.37 3.14 -3.15
C SER A 16 -10.05 1.78 -3.12
N VAL A 17 -9.69 0.91 -2.17
CA VAL A 17 -10.31 -0.42 -2.02
C VAL A 17 -11.70 -0.31 -1.42
N LEU A 18 -11.87 0.44 -0.31
CA LEU A 18 -13.12 0.44 0.45
C LEU A 18 -14.14 1.46 -0.06
N LEU A 19 -13.68 2.61 -0.58
CA LEU A 19 -14.54 3.71 -0.99
C LEU A 19 -14.54 3.96 -2.51
N GLY A 20 -13.72 3.24 -3.27
CA GLY A 20 -13.55 3.48 -4.71
C GLY A 20 -12.98 4.87 -5.03
N LYS A 21 -12.26 5.48 -4.08
CA LYS A 21 -11.67 6.82 -4.25
C LYS A 21 -10.25 6.72 -4.80
N PHE A 22 -10.05 7.28 -5.99
CA PHE A 22 -8.75 7.31 -6.68
C PHE A 22 -8.28 8.75 -6.82
N THR A 23 -7.10 9.05 -6.29
CA THR A 23 -6.50 10.38 -6.27
C THR A 23 -4.99 10.30 -6.47
N SER A 24 -4.34 11.44 -6.71
CA SER A 24 -2.87 11.47 -6.68
C SER A 24 -2.28 11.01 -5.33
N LYS A 25 -3.06 11.05 -4.24
CA LYS A 25 -2.63 10.52 -2.93
C LYS A 25 -2.75 9.00 -2.83
N SER A 26 -3.68 8.37 -3.53
CA SER A 26 -3.68 6.91 -3.68
C SER A 26 -2.57 6.44 -4.63
N ASP A 27 -2.18 7.27 -5.60
CA ASP A 27 -1.01 6.99 -6.45
C ASP A 27 0.29 7.03 -5.64
N VAL A 28 0.42 7.96 -4.68
CA VAL A 28 1.56 8.03 -3.73
C VAL A 28 1.67 6.75 -2.89
N TRP A 29 0.54 6.21 -2.42
CA TRP A 29 0.51 4.91 -1.73
C TRP A 29 1.02 3.79 -2.64
N SER A 30 0.49 3.73 -3.86
CA SER A 30 0.83 2.70 -4.85
C SER A 30 2.32 2.77 -5.24
N PHE A 31 2.87 3.98 -5.35
CA PHE A 31 4.28 4.21 -5.60
C PHE A 31 5.17 3.65 -4.50
N ALA A 32 4.80 3.77 -3.23
CA ALA A 32 5.60 3.17 -2.16
C ALA A 32 5.59 1.64 -2.22
N VAL A 33 4.48 1.02 -2.63
CA VAL A 33 4.44 -0.42 -2.93
C VAL A 33 5.38 -0.75 -4.11
N THR A 34 5.33 0.03 -5.20
CA THR A 34 6.26 -0.14 -6.33
C THR A 34 7.72 0.07 -5.95
N LEU A 35 8.03 1.03 -5.09
CA LEU A 35 9.39 1.27 -4.60
C LEU A 35 9.86 0.10 -3.74
N TRP A 36 8.97 -0.48 -2.93
CA TRP A 36 9.25 -1.70 -2.18
C TRP A 36 9.61 -2.85 -3.11
N GLU A 37 8.84 -3.07 -4.19
CA GLU A 37 9.14 -4.09 -5.20
C GLU A 37 10.49 -3.86 -5.88
N ILE A 38 10.81 -2.62 -6.24
CA ILE A 38 12.10 -2.29 -6.85
C ILE A 38 13.25 -2.70 -5.93
N LEU A 39 13.13 -2.43 -4.62
CA LEU A 39 14.18 -2.73 -3.64
C LEU A 39 14.22 -4.21 -3.24
N THR A 40 13.12 -4.96 -3.36
CA THR A 40 13.11 -6.42 -3.21
C THR A 40 13.42 -7.16 -4.52
N PHE A 41 13.75 -6.43 -5.60
CA PHE A 41 13.96 -6.95 -6.95
C PHE A 41 12.76 -7.78 -7.47
N ALA A 42 11.55 -7.42 -7.02
CA ALA A 42 10.29 -8.11 -7.34
C ALA A 42 10.35 -9.63 -7.11
N ARG A 43 11.12 -10.08 -6.10
CA ARG A 43 11.25 -11.51 -5.78
C ARG A 43 10.02 -12.09 -5.11
N GLU A 44 9.24 -11.24 -4.44
CA GLU A 44 8.09 -11.60 -3.63
C GLU A 44 6.94 -10.64 -3.97
N GLN A 45 5.71 -11.14 -3.92
CA GLN A 45 4.53 -10.29 -4.06
C GLN A 45 4.33 -9.44 -2.79
N PRO A 46 3.85 -8.18 -2.88
CA PRO A 46 3.45 -7.44 -1.69
C PRO A 46 2.43 -8.24 -0.85
N TYR A 47 2.74 -8.45 0.42
CA TYR A 47 1.95 -9.27 1.35
C TYR A 47 1.78 -10.74 0.91
N GLU A 48 2.81 -11.36 0.31
CA GLU A 48 2.75 -12.73 -0.24
C GLU A 48 2.21 -13.79 0.74
N HIS A 49 2.40 -13.62 2.05
CA HIS A 49 1.90 -14.52 3.08
C HIS A 49 0.40 -14.36 3.39
N LEU A 50 -0.26 -13.33 2.85
CA LEU A 50 -1.69 -13.06 3.01
C LEU A 50 -2.48 -13.50 1.77
N SER A 51 -3.63 -14.16 1.99
CA SER A 51 -4.63 -14.33 0.93
C SER A 51 -5.27 -12.99 0.57
N ASP A 52 -5.97 -12.92 -0.57
CA ASP A 52 -6.64 -11.68 -0.99
C ASP A 52 -7.69 -11.21 0.03
N GLU A 53 -8.41 -12.13 0.70
CA GLU A 53 -9.33 -11.78 1.78
C GLU A 53 -8.59 -11.18 2.97
N LYS A 54 -7.43 -11.73 3.34
CA LYS A 54 -6.61 -11.18 4.43
C LYS A 54 -5.97 -9.84 4.07
N VAL A 55 -5.66 -9.59 2.80
CA VAL A 55 -5.23 -8.26 2.34
C VAL A 55 -6.36 -7.25 2.53
N ILE A 56 -7.60 -7.61 2.18
CA ILE A 56 -8.77 -6.75 2.40
C ILE A 56 -9.01 -6.52 3.90
N GLU A 57 -8.84 -7.54 4.75
CA GLU A 57 -8.91 -7.41 6.21
C GLU A 57 -7.83 -6.45 6.75
N ASN A 58 -6.57 -6.62 6.32
CA ASN A 58 -5.45 -5.73 6.67
C ASN A 58 -5.76 -4.27 6.29
N ILE A 59 -6.35 -4.05 5.12
CA ILE A 59 -6.82 -2.72 4.67
C ILE A 59 -7.95 -2.19 5.55
N GLY A 60 -8.86 -3.05 6.01
CA GLY A 60 -9.90 -2.71 6.97
C GLY A 60 -9.33 -2.18 8.29
N HIS A 61 -8.26 -2.79 8.81
CA HIS A 61 -7.56 -2.34 10.00
C HIS A 61 -6.89 -0.96 9.83
N ILE A 62 -6.38 -0.65 8.62
CA ILE A 62 -5.89 0.71 8.31
C ILE A 62 -7.04 1.73 8.39
N TYR A 63 -8.21 1.40 7.83
CA TYR A 63 -9.37 2.28 7.90
C TYR A 63 -9.86 2.50 9.33
N ALA A 64 -9.94 1.41 10.12
CA ALA A 64 -10.38 1.42 11.51
C ALA A 64 -9.42 2.14 12.47
N ASP A 65 -8.14 2.28 12.09
CA ASP A 65 -7.08 2.87 12.92
C ASP A 65 -6.87 2.13 14.25
N ASP A 66 -7.08 0.81 14.25
CA ASP A 66 -6.97 -0.06 15.43
C ASP A 66 -5.55 -0.60 15.66
N LYS A 67 -4.62 -0.27 14.75
CA LYS A 67 -3.20 -0.68 14.75
C LYS A 67 -2.97 -2.19 14.65
N LEU A 68 -3.95 -2.93 14.15
CA LEU A 68 -3.82 -4.36 13.87
C LEU A 68 -3.29 -4.65 12.46
N HIS A 69 -3.16 -3.61 11.62
CA HIS A 69 -2.61 -3.75 10.28
C HIS A 69 -1.09 -3.96 10.29
N GLU A 70 -0.61 -4.68 9.28
CA GLU A 70 0.80 -4.76 8.92
C GLU A 70 1.09 -3.89 7.68
N LEU A 71 2.27 -3.28 7.65
CA LEU A 71 2.86 -2.65 6.47
C LEU A 71 3.89 -3.60 5.86
N LEU A 72 4.24 -3.38 4.59
CA LEU A 72 5.33 -4.12 3.96
C LEU A 72 6.64 -3.92 4.74
N PRO A 73 7.43 -4.99 4.97
CA PRO A 73 8.64 -4.90 5.77
C PRO A 73 9.74 -4.12 5.05
N MET A 74 10.67 -3.55 5.81
CA MET A 74 11.85 -2.89 5.25
C MET A 74 12.68 -3.86 4.39
N PRO A 75 12.90 -3.59 3.09
CA PRO A 75 13.71 -4.45 2.23
C PRO A 75 15.15 -4.59 2.73
N LEU A 76 15.80 -5.71 2.41
CA LEU A 76 17.21 -5.93 2.74
C LEU A 76 18.09 -4.87 2.06
N ASN A 77 19.01 -4.27 2.83
CA ASN A 77 19.88 -3.16 2.38
C ASN A 77 19.14 -1.88 1.95
N CYS A 78 17.86 -1.72 2.31
CA CYS A 78 17.16 -0.45 2.15
C CYS A 78 17.70 0.59 3.15
N PRO A 79 18.14 1.79 2.70
CA PRO A 79 18.44 2.88 3.62
C PRO A 79 17.21 3.25 4.45
N ARG A 80 17.41 3.56 5.73
CA ARG A 80 16.31 3.83 6.67
C ARG A 80 15.42 4.97 6.18
N GLU A 81 16.03 6.02 5.64
CA GLU A 81 15.34 7.20 5.14
C GLU A 81 14.39 6.89 3.98
N ILE A 82 14.73 5.87 3.17
CA ILE A 82 13.88 5.42 2.07
C ILE A 82 12.69 4.62 2.59
N TYR A 83 12.89 3.78 3.61
CA TYR A 83 11.78 3.08 4.24
C TYR A 83 10.86 4.01 5.04
N ASP A 84 11.43 5.01 5.72
CA ASP A 84 10.66 6.05 6.41
C ASP A 84 9.78 6.80 5.40
N LEU A 85 10.32 7.14 4.21
CA LEU A 85 9.53 7.71 3.10
C LEU A 85 8.39 6.78 2.65
N MET A 86 8.62 5.47 2.53
CA MET A 86 7.54 4.51 2.23
C MET A 86 6.43 4.57 3.29
N CYS A 87 6.80 4.64 4.57
CA CYS A 87 5.85 4.73 5.67
C CYS A 87 5.07 6.05 5.69
N GLU A 88 5.69 7.16 5.24
CA GLU A 88 5.00 8.43 5.01
C GLU A 88 3.98 8.33 3.86
N CYS A 89 4.28 7.57 2.80
CA CYS A 89 3.34 7.30 1.72
C CYS A 89 2.14 6.45 2.16
N TRP A 90 2.32 5.58 3.17
CA TRP A 90 1.26 4.72 3.70
C TRP A 90 0.49 5.31 4.89
N GLN A 91 0.56 6.63 5.10
CA GLN A 91 -0.24 7.28 6.14
C GLN A 91 -1.75 7.10 5.86
N ARG A 92 -2.50 6.80 6.93
CA ARG A 92 -3.96 6.66 6.86
C ARG A 92 -4.63 7.91 6.30
N ASN A 93 -4.24 9.08 6.80
CA ASN A 93 -4.75 10.36 6.30
C ASN A 93 -4.06 10.75 4.99
N GLU A 94 -4.83 10.86 3.90
CA GLU A 94 -4.35 11.24 2.57
C GLU A 94 -3.54 12.54 2.56
N SER A 95 -3.91 13.53 3.38
CA SER A 95 -3.20 14.82 3.42
C SER A 95 -1.84 14.75 4.11
N SER A 96 -1.59 13.70 4.89
CA SER A 96 -0.30 13.46 5.57
C SER A 96 0.72 12.76 4.67
N ARG A 97 0.29 12.20 3.54
CA ARG A 97 1.19 11.60 2.55
C ARG A 97 1.95 12.70 1.78
N PRO A 98 3.16 12.45 1.27
CA PRO A 98 3.89 13.40 0.44
C PRO A 98 3.19 13.66 -0.91
N ASN A 99 3.72 14.58 -1.70
CA ASN A 99 3.30 14.83 -3.08
C ASN A 99 4.43 14.46 -4.03
N PHE A 100 4.11 13.96 -5.22
CA PHE A 100 5.03 14.05 -6.35
C PHE A 100 5.26 15.52 -6.71
N ARG A 101 6.48 15.85 -7.13
CA ARG A 101 6.85 17.18 -7.62
C ARG A 101 7.03 17.16 -9.12
#